data_AF-A0A9D7RP40-F1
#
_entry.id   AF-A0A9D7RP40-F1
#
_cell.length_a   1.000
_cell.length_b   1.000
_cell.length_c   1.000
_cell.angle_alpha   90.00
_cell.angle_beta   90.00
_cell.angle_gamma   90.00
#
_symmetry.space_group_name_H-M   'P 1'
#
loop_
_entity.id
_entity.type
_entity.pdbx_description
1 polymer ?
#
loop_
_entity_poly.entity_id
_entity_poly.type
_entity_poly.pdbx_seq_one_letter_code
_entity_poly.pdbx_strand_id
1 'polypeptide(L)'
;MSIWTLFGTASNWMGEESGVREGLALIDASGVVGQVLSVGPRRSTALLISDPSHGVPVQVVRTGLRVVAFGTGETDRLRLPNIPQSADIRVGDALVTSGLGGRFPAGLPVATVASLQPDDTRLFMIASATPTAALDRSGQLLLLWTAEATPEVGPPLHLAEPETQARSTEQVNDPADAAQQGVQ
;
A
#
# COMPACT_ATOMS: atom_id res chain seq x y z
N MET A 1 -8.39 -34.53 10.86
CA MET A 1 -9.18 -34.40 9.62
C MET A 1 -10.60 -34.09 10.08
N SER A 2 -10.98 -32.80 10.07
CA SER A 2 -12.29 -32.37 10.58
C SER A 2 -12.88 -31.38 9.59
N ILE A 3 -13.88 -31.86 8.84
CA ILE A 3 -14.74 -31.09 7.96
C ILE A 3 -15.64 -30.22 8.83
N TRP A 4 -15.69 -28.91 8.54
CA TRP A 4 -16.74 -28.02 9.02
C TRP A 4 -17.57 -27.55 7.83
N THR A 5 -18.79 -28.07 7.76
CA THR A 5 -19.83 -27.62 6.83
C THR A 5 -20.39 -26.29 7.36
N LEU A 6 -20.06 -25.18 6.70
CA LEU A 6 -20.65 -23.87 6.97
C LEU A 6 -21.96 -23.70 6.18
N PHE A 7 -23.08 -23.99 6.82
CA PHE A 7 -24.36 -23.37 6.47
C PHE A 7 -24.59 -22.19 7.42
N GLY A 8 -24.09 -21.01 7.04
CA GLY A 8 -24.32 -19.76 7.74
C GLY A 8 -25.18 -18.84 6.90
N THR A 9 -26.42 -18.60 7.31
CA THR A 9 -27.28 -17.54 6.78
C THR A 9 -26.54 -16.19 6.93
N ALA A 10 -26.24 -15.51 5.82
CA ALA A 10 -25.64 -14.18 5.85
C ALA A 10 -26.72 -13.16 6.28
N SER A 11 -26.98 -13.09 7.59
CA SER A 11 -27.70 -11.96 8.16
C SER A 11 -26.81 -10.73 8.01
N ASN A 12 -27.23 -9.82 7.15
CA ASN A 12 -26.55 -8.58 6.75
C ASN A 12 -26.12 -7.72 7.95
N TRP A 13 -24.89 -7.89 8.42
CA TRP A 13 -24.23 -6.99 9.35
C TRP A 13 -22.97 -6.48 8.64
N MET A 14 -22.94 -5.20 8.24
CA MET A 14 -21.72 -4.56 7.74
C MET A 14 -21.09 -3.76 8.88
N GLY A 15 -20.73 -4.44 9.96
CA GLY A 15 -20.14 -3.86 11.18
C GLY A 15 -18.96 -4.69 11.67
N GLU A 16 -18.39 -4.31 12.81
CA GLU A 16 -17.22 -5.00 13.40
C GLU A 16 -17.48 -6.51 13.60
N GLU A 17 -18.71 -6.87 13.98
CA GLU A 17 -19.14 -8.25 14.21
C GLU A 17 -19.02 -9.15 12.96
N SER A 18 -18.88 -8.56 11.77
CA SER A 18 -18.70 -9.27 10.49
C SER A 18 -17.29 -9.12 9.91
N GLY A 19 -16.33 -8.69 10.73
CA GLY A 19 -14.93 -8.58 10.33
C GLY A 19 -14.63 -7.37 9.45
N VAL A 20 -15.55 -6.40 9.34
CA VAL A 20 -15.29 -5.14 8.65
C VAL A 20 -14.30 -4.31 9.46
N ARG A 21 -13.27 -3.78 8.79
CA ARG A 21 -12.24 -2.93 9.40
C ARG A 21 -12.11 -1.64 8.61
N GLU A 22 -11.64 -0.60 9.28
CA GLU A 22 -11.28 0.65 8.61
C GLU A 22 -10.16 0.42 7.59
N GLY A 23 -10.23 1.16 6.48
CA GLY A 23 -9.25 1.07 5.39
C GLY A 23 -9.47 -0.08 4.41
N LEU A 24 -10.43 -0.98 4.62
CA LEU A 24 -10.76 -2.01 3.63
C LEU A 24 -11.28 -1.38 2.34
N ALA A 25 -10.82 -1.91 1.20
CA ALA A 25 -11.25 -1.45 -0.11
C ALA A 25 -12.67 -1.97 -0.41
N LEU A 26 -13.54 -1.08 -0.92
CA LEU A 26 -14.84 -1.43 -1.47
C LEU A 26 -14.76 -1.44 -2.99
N ILE A 27 -15.26 -2.51 -3.59
CA ILE A 27 -15.37 -2.67 -5.03
C ILE A 27 -16.80 -3.06 -5.45
N ASP A 28 -17.15 -2.79 -6.69
CA ASP A 28 -18.30 -3.40 -7.36
C ASP A 28 -17.83 -4.33 -8.50
N ALA A 29 -18.75 -4.73 -9.38
CA ALA A 29 -18.44 -5.60 -10.52
C ALA A 29 -17.51 -4.93 -11.56
N SER A 30 -17.38 -3.61 -11.54
CA SER A 30 -16.69 -2.83 -12.56
C SER A 30 -15.40 -2.18 -12.05
N GLY A 31 -15.27 -1.91 -10.75
CA GLY A 31 -14.06 -1.34 -10.19
C GLY A 31 -14.16 -0.89 -8.73
N VAL A 32 -13.19 -0.06 -8.34
CA VAL A 32 -13.10 0.51 -6.99
C VAL A 32 -14.19 1.54 -6.77
N VAL A 33 -14.94 1.36 -5.68
CA VAL A 33 -16.00 2.27 -5.23
C VAL A 33 -15.49 3.22 -4.15
N GLY A 34 -14.66 2.72 -3.24
CA GLY A 34 -14.19 3.51 -2.11
C GLY A 34 -13.39 2.70 -1.09
N GLN A 35 -13.32 3.24 0.12
CA GLN A 35 -12.70 2.59 1.28
C GLN A 35 -13.61 2.72 2.50
N VAL A 36 -13.51 1.78 3.44
CA VAL A 36 -14.21 1.88 4.73
C VAL A 36 -13.56 2.99 5.54
N LEU A 37 -14.33 4.03 5.86
CA LEU A 37 -13.89 5.19 6.62
C LEU A 37 -13.97 4.94 8.12
N SER A 38 -15.11 4.42 8.56
CA SER A 38 -15.36 4.10 9.98
C SER A 38 -16.25 2.89 10.10
N VAL A 39 -16.06 2.12 11.17
CA VAL A 39 -16.86 0.94 11.47
C VAL A 39 -17.52 1.13 12.83
N GLY A 40 -18.84 0.97 12.88
CA GLY A 40 -19.60 0.86 14.11
C GLY A 40 -20.07 -0.58 14.33
N PRO A 41 -20.76 -0.86 15.45
CA PRO A 41 -21.14 -2.22 15.83
C PRO A 41 -21.97 -2.95 14.77
N ARG A 42 -22.86 -2.24 14.08
CA ARG A 42 -23.82 -2.81 13.11
C ARG A 42 -23.79 -2.18 11.73
N ARG A 43 -23.01 -1.11 11.54
CA ARG A 43 -22.93 -0.37 10.28
C ARG A 43 -21.55 0.29 10.14
N SER A 44 -21.06 0.34 8.92
CA SER A 44 -19.88 1.07 8.51
C SER A 44 -20.24 2.28 7.64
N THR A 45 -19.34 3.26 7.61
CA THR A 45 -19.36 4.38 6.67
C THR A 45 -18.25 4.19 5.66
N ALA A 46 -18.56 4.40 4.38
CA ALA A 46 -17.56 4.35 3.30
C ALA A 46 -17.23 5.76 2.81
N LEU A 47 -15.96 5.97 2.47
CA LEU A 47 -15.48 7.13 1.72
C LEU A 47 -15.35 6.73 0.24
N LEU A 48 -16.15 7.35 -0.61
CA LEU A 48 -16.17 7.07 -2.05
C LEU A 48 -14.96 7.67 -2.75
N ILE A 49 -14.54 7.09 -3.88
CA ILE A 49 -13.45 7.65 -4.70
C ILE A 49 -13.82 8.99 -5.37
N SER A 50 -15.12 9.32 -5.46
CA SER A 50 -15.60 10.60 -5.96
C SER A 50 -15.45 11.73 -4.93
N ASP A 51 -15.17 11.43 -3.67
CA ASP A 51 -14.98 12.45 -2.62
C ASP A 51 -13.69 13.25 -2.86
N PRO A 52 -13.72 14.60 -2.85
CA PRO A 52 -12.54 15.43 -3.07
C PRO A 52 -11.38 15.22 -2.09
N SER A 53 -11.67 14.74 -0.88
CA SER A 53 -10.67 14.43 0.15
C SER A 53 -10.04 13.04 -0.05
N HIS A 54 -10.57 12.23 -0.97
CA HIS A 54 -10.11 10.88 -1.18
C HIS A 54 -9.10 10.80 -2.33
N GLY A 55 -7.84 10.59 -1.98
CA GLY A 55 -6.77 10.29 -2.92
C GLY A 55 -6.56 8.79 -3.08
N VAL A 56 -6.73 8.27 -4.29
CA VAL A 56 -6.49 6.86 -4.66
C VAL A 56 -5.18 6.77 -5.44
N PRO A 57 -4.15 6.06 -4.93
CA PRO A 57 -2.93 5.80 -5.67
C PRO A 57 -3.22 4.89 -6.87
N VAL A 58 -3.01 5.39 -8.08
CA VAL A 58 -3.26 4.68 -9.33
C VAL A 58 -2.00 4.50 -10.16
N GLN A 59 -2.06 3.55 -11.07
CA GLN A 59 -1.05 3.24 -12.06
C GLN A 59 -1.71 3.15 -13.43
N VAL A 60 -1.10 3.78 -14.43
CA VAL A 60 -1.46 3.61 -15.83
C VAL A 60 -1.03 2.22 -16.28
N VAL A 61 -1.97 1.42 -16.79
CA VAL A 61 -1.70 0.02 -17.20
C VAL A 61 -0.64 -0.05 -18.29
N ARG A 62 -0.71 0.86 -19.27
CA ARG A 62 0.15 0.86 -20.45
C ARG A 62 1.61 1.19 -20.15
N THR A 63 1.86 2.15 -19.26
CA THR A 63 3.20 2.72 -19.05
C THR A 63 3.77 2.47 -17.67
N GLY A 64 2.95 2.01 -16.72
CA GLY A 64 3.35 1.88 -15.33
C GLY A 64 3.48 3.21 -14.59
N LEU A 65 3.12 4.34 -15.22
CA LEU A 65 3.14 5.66 -14.59
C LEU A 65 2.24 5.66 -13.36
N ARG A 66 2.79 6.05 -12.21
CA ARG A 66 2.06 6.15 -10.94
C ARG A 66 1.71 7.58 -10.62
N VAL A 67 0.45 7.80 -10.26
CA VAL A 67 -0.12 9.10 -9.92
C VAL A 67 -1.23 8.91 -8.88
N VAL A 68 -1.76 9.99 -8.33
CA VAL A 68 -2.89 9.95 -7.39
C VAL A 68 -4.12 10.53 -8.06
N ALA A 69 -5.20 9.76 -8.10
CA ALA A 69 -6.51 10.22 -8.54
C ALA A 69 -7.28 10.77 -7.33
N PHE A 70 -7.86 11.94 -7.48
CA PHE A 70 -8.71 12.58 -6.47
C PHE A 70 -10.13 12.68 -6.99
N GLY A 71 -11.11 12.51 -6.10
CA GLY A 71 -12.49 12.82 -6.42
C GLY A 71 -12.70 14.30 -6.75
N THR A 72 -13.79 14.62 -7.45
CA THR A 72 -14.18 16.01 -7.68
C THR A 72 -15.53 16.37 -7.04
N GLY A 73 -16.12 15.47 -6.26
CA GLY A 73 -17.50 15.54 -5.78
C GLY A 73 -18.54 15.07 -6.80
N GLU A 74 -18.12 14.79 -8.04
CA GLU A 74 -18.94 14.25 -9.12
C GLU A 74 -18.66 12.75 -9.25
N THR A 75 -19.70 11.94 -9.45
CA THR A 75 -19.60 10.47 -9.47
C THR A 75 -18.99 9.91 -10.75
N ASP A 76 -18.91 10.71 -11.81
CA ASP A 76 -18.41 10.34 -13.14
C ASP A 76 -17.06 10.98 -13.46
N ARG A 77 -16.43 11.68 -12.50
CA ARG A 77 -15.19 12.40 -12.74
C ARG A 77 -14.20 12.34 -11.58
N LEU A 78 -12.97 11.96 -11.92
CA LEU A 78 -11.78 12.06 -11.08
C LEU A 78 -10.78 13.04 -11.71
N ARG A 79 -9.95 13.62 -10.86
CA ARG A 79 -8.88 14.55 -11.24
C ARG A 79 -7.52 13.98 -10.85
N LEU A 80 -6.58 13.98 -11.78
CA LEU A 80 -5.21 13.53 -11.58
C LEU A 80 -4.27 14.73 -11.80
N PRO A 81 -3.86 15.46 -10.75
CA PRO A 81 -2.96 16.59 -10.88
C PRO A 81 -1.49 16.17 -10.96
N ASN A 82 -0.62 17.17 -11.21
CA ASN A 82 0.84 17.06 -11.06
C ASN A 82 1.49 16.02 -11.98
N ILE A 83 0.95 15.83 -13.18
CA ILE A 83 1.53 14.93 -14.18
C ILE A 83 2.63 15.68 -14.92
N PRO A 84 3.90 15.20 -14.95
CA PRO A 84 4.94 15.85 -15.74
C PRO A 84 4.57 15.90 -17.23
N GLN A 85 4.89 16.98 -17.94
CA GLN A 85 4.62 17.06 -19.38
C GLN A 85 5.35 15.99 -20.22
N SER A 86 6.48 15.50 -19.72
CA SER A 86 7.24 14.41 -20.34
C SER A 86 6.64 13.02 -20.09
N ALA A 87 5.63 12.90 -19.22
CA ALA A 87 5.03 11.62 -18.89
C ALA A 87 4.19 11.08 -20.05
N ASP A 88 4.38 9.80 -20.39
CA ASP A 88 3.57 9.13 -21.40
C ASP A 88 2.23 8.68 -20.80
N ILE A 89 1.25 9.58 -20.82
CA ILE A 89 -0.16 9.32 -20.50
C ILE A 89 -1.04 9.82 -21.65
N ARG A 90 -2.11 9.09 -21.96
CA ARG A 90 -2.98 9.37 -23.10
C ARG A 90 -4.44 9.23 -22.71
N VAL A 91 -5.31 9.93 -23.44
CA VAL A 91 -6.76 9.71 -23.36
C VAL A 91 -7.05 8.26 -23.76
N GLY A 92 -7.92 7.60 -23.01
CA GLY A 92 -8.24 6.18 -23.14
C GLY A 92 -7.35 5.24 -22.32
N ASP A 93 -6.28 5.74 -21.67
CA ASP A 93 -5.47 4.90 -20.80
C ASP A 93 -6.28 4.39 -19.60
N ALA A 94 -6.17 3.09 -19.33
CA ALA A 94 -6.78 2.46 -18.17
C ALA A 94 -5.94 2.70 -16.91
N LEU A 95 -6.63 3.01 -15.81
CA LEU A 95 -6.05 3.26 -14.49
C LEU A 95 -6.46 2.15 -13.53
N VAL A 96 -5.48 1.56 -12.87
CA VAL A 96 -5.67 0.56 -11.82
C VAL A 96 -5.04 1.03 -10.51
N THR A 97 -5.44 0.47 -9.37
CA THR A 97 -4.78 0.74 -8.09
C THR A 97 -3.32 0.31 -8.15
N SER A 98 -2.42 1.15 -7.63
CA SER A 98 -0.97 0.89 -7.72
C SER A 98 -0.43 -0.01 -6.61
N GLY A 99 -1.20 -0.25 -5.55
CA GLY A 99 -0.74 -0.92 -4.32
C GLY A 99 0.07 -0.01 -3.38
N LEU A 100 0.40 1.21 -3.80
CA LEU A 100 1.20 2.13 -2.99
C LEU A 100 0.47 2.51 -1.69
N GLY A 101 1.16 2.44 -0.57
CA GLY A 101 0.61 2.76 0.74
C GLY A 101 -0.28 1.68 1.36
N GLY A 102 -0.45 0.53 0.70
CA GLY A 102 -1.07 -0.67 1.28
C GLY A 102 -2.59 -0.60 1.53
N ARG A 103 -3.25 0.51 1.18
CA ARG A 103 -4.71 0.67 1.39
C ARG A 103 -5.55 -0.07 0.35
N PHE A 104 -5.08 -0.07 -0.89
CA PHE A 104 -5.72 -0.81 -1.98
C PHE A 104 -4.78 -1.92 -2.44
N PRO A 105 -5.26 -3.16 -2.61
CA PRO A 105 -4.55 -4.18 -3.37
C PRO A 105 -4.18 -3.63 -4.75
N ALA A 106 -3.02 -4.01 -5.30
CA ALA A 106 -2.63 -3.56 -6.64
C ALA A 106 -3.50 -4.22 -7.74
N GLY A 107 -3.78 -3.49 -8.82
CA GLY A 107 -4.40 -4.02 -10.02
C GLY A 107 -5.93 -3.94 -10.10
N LEU A 108 -6.60 -3.29 -9.15
CA LEU A 108 -8.06 -3.09 -9.19
C LEU A 108 -8.41 -1.97 -10.18
N PRO A 109 -9.41 -2.15 -11.08
CA PRO A 109 -9.85 -1.08 -11.98
C PRO A 109 -10.33 0.15 -11.22
N VAL A 110 -9.90 1.34 -11.62
CA VAL A 110 -10.32 2.61 -11.01
C VAL A 110 -11.06 3.46 -12.03
N ALA A 111 -10.41 3.83 -13.13
CA ALA A 111 -10.94 4.79 -14.08
C ALA A 111 -10.27 4.69 -15.47
N THR A 112 -10.82 5.41 -16.44
CA THR A 112 -10.22 5.61 -17.76
C THR A 112 -9.95 7.09 -17.98
N VAL A 113 -8.75 7.44 -18.47
CA VAL A 113 -8.39 8.84 -18.76
C VAL A 113 -9.33 9.40 -19.83
N ALA A 114 -10.04 10.48 -19.51
CA ALA A 114 -11.02 11.12 -20.37
C ALA A 114 -10.45 12.36 -21.07
N SER A 115 -9.60 13.14 -20.39
CA SER A 115 -8.92 14.30 -20.98
C SER A 115 -7.59 14.59 -20.34
N LEU A 116 -6.76 15.37 -21.04
CA LEU A 116 -5.48 15.88 -20.57
C LEU A 116 -5.37 17.36 -20.95
N GLN A 117 -5.00 18.19 -19.98
CA GLN A 117 -4.83 19.63 -20.17
C GLN A 117 -3.63 20.12 -19.34
N PRO A 118 -2.86 21.11 -19.82
CA PRO A 118 -1.88 21.80 -18.98
C PRO A 118 -2.56 22.48 -17.78
N ASP A 119 -1.86 22.54 -16.65
CA ASP A 119 -2.27 23.38 -15.53
C ASP A 119 -1.98 24.87 -15.79
N ASP A 120 -2.37 25.74 -14.84
CA ASP A 120 -2.18 27.19 -14.98
C ASP A 120 -0.70 27.59 -15.12
N THR A 121 0.20 26.83 -14.48
CA THR A 121 1.66 27.06 -14.58
C THR A 121 2.23 26.59 -15.91
N ARG A 122 1.50 25.72 -16.64
CA ARG A 122 1.97 24.99 -17.82
C ARG A 122 3.27 24.21 -17.58
N LEU A 123 3.58 23.85 -16.34
CA LEU A 123 4.69 22.97 -15.99
C LEU A 123 4.21 21.53 -15.82
N PHE A 124 2.92 21.35 -15.49
CA PHE A 124 2.30 20.06 -15.31
C PHE A 124 1.07 19.92 -16.21
N MET A 125 0.61 18.69 -16.33
CA MET A 125 -0.69 18.35 -16.86
C MET A 125 -1.61 17.92 -15.73
N ILE A 126 -2.90 18.14 -15.95
CA ILE A 126 -4.00 17.60 -15.17
C ILE A 126 -4.76 16.68 -16.10
N ALA A 127 -4.98 15.44 -15.68
CA ALA A 127 -5.91 14.55 -16.36
C ALA A 127 -7.27 14.58 -15.68
N SER A 128 -8.33 14.48 -16.48
CA SER A 128 -9.64 14.02 -16.00
C SER A 128 -9.78 12.54 -16.34
N ALA A 129 -10.46 11.79 -15.48
CA ALA A 129 -10.72 10.37 -15.70
C ALA A 129 -12.14 10.00 -15.28
N THR A 130 -12.77 9.10 -16.02
CA THR A 130 -14.10 8.58 -15.71
C THR A 130 -13.99 7.31 -14.88
N PRO A 131 -14.56 7.25 -13.66
CA PRO A 131 -14.63 6.03 -12.86
C PRO A 131 -15.20 4.85 -13.62
N THR A 132 -14.66 3.67 -13.37
CA THR A 132 -15.18 2.40 -13.90
C THR A 132 -16.33 1.86 -13.06
N ALA A 133 -16.29 2.10 -11.74
CA ALA A 133 -17.35 1.72 -10.81
C ALA A 133 -18.61 2.58 -10.97
N ALA A 134 -19.77 1.98 -10.74
CA ALA A 134 -21.07 2.66 -10.76
C ALA A 134 -21.35 3.34 -9.41
N LEU A 135 -20.71 4.48 -9.16
CA LEU A 135 -20.76 5.17 -7.87
C LEU A 135 -22.16 5.71 -7.51
N ASP A 136 -23.06 5.87 -8.48
CA ASP A 136 -24.42 6.39 -8.33
C ASP A 136 -25.49 5.29 -8.14
N ARG A 137 -25.17 4.03 -8.46
CA ARG A 137 -26.16 2.94 -8.61
C ARG A 137 -25.69 1.57 -8.09
N SER A 138 -24.68 1.54 -7.22
CA SER A 138 -24.19 0.28 -6.67
C SER A 138 -25.21 -0.37 -5.73
N GLY A 139 -25.86 -1.45 -6.20
CA GLY A 139 -26.81 -2.23 -5.40
C GLY A 139 -26.13 -3.26 -4.49
N GLN A 140 -24.93 -3.73 -4.85
CA GLN A 140 -24.15 -4.73 -4.12
C GLN A 140 -22.67 -4.34 -4.18
N LEU A 141 -21.97 -4.45 -3.05
CA LEU A 141 -20.56 -4.11 -2.89
C LEU A 141 -19.81 -5.29 -2.29
N LEU A 142 -18.54 -5.44 -2.67
CA LEU A 142 -17.62 -6.43 -2.11
C LEU A 142 -16.54 -5.72 -1.30
N LEU A 143 -16.27 -6.24 -0.11
CA LEU A 143 -15.15 -5.81 0.72
C LEU A 143 -13.94 -6.68 0.42
N LEU A 144 -12.82 -6.04 0.08
CA LEU A 144 -11.55 -6.72 -0.11
C LEU A 144 -10.68 -6.53 1.12
N TRP A 145 -10.25 -7.64 1.71
CA TRP A 145 -9.15 -7.67 2.66
C TRP A 145 -8.04 -8.54 2.09
N THR A 146 -6.80 -8.09 2.19
CA THR A 146 -5.64 -8.94 2.00
C THR A 146 -5.38 -9.67 3.32
N ALA A 147 -5.39 -11.00 3.30
CA ALA A 147 -4.67 -11.75 4.33
C ALA A 147 -3.20 -11.35 4.19
N GLU A 148 -2.54 -10.97 5.29
CA GLU A 148 -1.18 -10.42 5.29
C GLU A 148 -0.27 -11.15 4.29
N ALA A 149 0.38 -10.41 3.40
CA ALA A 149 1.57 -10.92 2.75
C ALA A 149 2.59 -11.15 3.87
N THR A 150 2.96 -12.41 4.11
CA THR A 150 4.04 -12.79 5.02
C THR A 150 5.20 -11.81 4.81
N PRO A 151 5.67 -11.09 5.84
CA PRO A 151 6.78 -10.16 5.65
C PRO A 151 7.92 -10.93 4.99
N GLU A 152 8.48 -10.38 3.91
CA GLU A 152 9.68 -10.95 3.30
C GLU A 152 10.69 -11.15 4.42
N VAL A 153 11.01 -12.42 4.68
CA VAL A 153 12.06 -12.80 5.63
C VAL A 153 13.31 -12.12 5.11
N GLY A 154 13.79 -11.11 5.85
CA GLY A 154 15.06 -10.46 5.55
C GLY A 154 16.18 -11.51 5.38
N PRO A 155 17.26 -11.18 4.67
CA PRO A 155 18.33 -12.15 4.40
C PRO A 155 18.72 -12.86 5.70
N PRO A 156 18.93 -14.19 5.68
CA PRO A 156 19.16 -14.95 6.89
C PRO A 156 20.28 -14.29 7.67
N LEU A 157 20.00 -13.95 8.94
CA LEU A 157 21.04 -13.48 9.85
C LEU A 157 22.11 -14.57 9.85
N HIS A 158 23.29 -14.27 9.32
CA HIS A 158 24.44 -15.13 9.50
C HIS A 158 24.71 -15.14 11.00
N LEU A 159 24.28 -16.20 11.67
CA LEU A 159 24.70 -16.50 13.03
C LEU A 159 26.22 -16.62 12.94
N ALA A 160 26.93 -15.61 13.46
CA ALA A 160 28.37 -15.61 13.50
C ALA A 160 28.84 -16.97 14.00
N GLU A 161 29.58 -17.68 13.15
CA GLU A 161 30.20 -18.95 13.53
C GLU A 161 31.11 -18.69 14.74
N PRO A 162 31.13 -19.58 15.76
CA PRO A 162 31.92 -19.34 16.94
C PRO A 162 33.39 -19.53 16.56
N GLU A 163 34.12 -18.44 16.37
CA GLU A 163 35.58 -18.47 16.27
C GLU A 163 36.17 -18.77 17.66
N THR A 164 36.28 -20.08 17.92
CA THR A 164 37.42 -20.80 18.50
C THR A 164 38.46 -19.95 19.25
N GLN A 165 38.62 -20.29 20.52
CA GLN A 165 39.70 -19.89 21.44
C GLN A 165 41.08 -19.83 20.75
N ALA A 166 41.62 -18.62 20.60
CA ALA A 166 43.05 -18.40 20.39
C ALA A 166 43.65 -17.83 21.68
N ARG A 167 44.26 -18.74 22.43
CA ARG A 167 45.26 -18.49 23.47
C ARG A 167 46.37 -17.59 22.89
N SER A 168 46.78 -16.56 23.63
CA SER A 168 48.14 -15.95 23.74
C SER A 168 48.08 -14.43 23.82
N THR A 169 48.34 -13.87 25.01
CA THR A 169 49.34 -12.81 25.31
C THR A 169 48.91 -12.06 26.57
N GLU A 170 49.59 -12.29 27.69
CA GLU A 170 49.74 -11.28 28.74
C GLU A 170 51.12 -11.51 29.38
N GLN A 171 52.18 -11.13 28.66
CA GLN A 171 53.45 -10.76 29.26
C GLN A 171 53.34 -9.27 29.61
N VAL A 172 53.25 -8.97 30.92
CA VAL A 172 53.50 -7.62 31.46
C VAL A 172 54.80 -7.70 32.26
N ASN A 173 55.66 -6.73 31.98
CA ASN A 173 57.09 -6.70 32.26
C ASN A 173 57.49 -6.57 33.74
N ASP A 174 58.65 -7.19 34.01
CA ASP A 174 59.79 -6.88 34.91
C ASP A 174 59.76 -5.61 35.79
N PRO A 175 60.39 -5.62 36.99
CA PRO A 175 61.86 -5.43 37.02
C PRO A 175 62.62 -6.10 38.21
N ALA A 176 63.76 -6.75 37.93
CA ALA A 176 64.90 -6.79 38.87
C ALA A 176 66.22 -7.21 38.19
N ASP A 177 66.82 -6.32 37.39
CA ASP A 177 68.27 -6.30 37.18
C ASP A 177 68.85 -5.02 37.80
N ALA A 178 69.32 -5.16 39.04
CA ALA A 178 70.29 -4.28 39.64
C ALA A 178 71.47 -5.14 40.08
N ALA A 179 72.37 -5.40 39.12
CA ALA A 179 73.72 -4.88 39.18
C ALA A 179 74.53 -5.11 40.48
N GLN A 180 75.62 -5.87 40.30
CA GLN A 180 76.92 -5.74 41.01
C GLN A 180 76.92 -6.32 42.45
N GLN A 181 77.91 -7.06 42.96
CA GLN A 181 79.37 -6.99 42.86
C GLN A 181 79.88 -8.43 43.19
N GLY A 182 80.91 -8.97 42.54
CA GLY A 182 82.30 -8.65 42.87
C GLY A 182 82.98 -9.92 43.41
N VAL A 183 84.07 -10.29 42.75
CA VAL A 183 84.95 -11.41 43.05
C VAL A 183 85.85 -11.06 44.25
N GLN A 184 86.13 -12.08 45.08
CA GLN A 184 87.07 -12.15 46.22
C GLN A 184 86.52 -11.86 47.60
#